data_AF-A0A091CFE1-F1
#
_entry.id   AF-A0A091CFE1-F1
#
_cell.length_a   1.000
_cell.length_b   1.000
_cell.length_c   1.000
_cell.angle_alpha   90.00
_cell.angle_beta   90.00
_cell.angle_gamma   90.00
#
_symmetry.space_group_name_H-M   'P 1'
#
loop_
_entity.id
_entity.type
_entity.pdbx_description
1 polymer ?
#
loop_
_entity_poly.entity_id
_entity_poly.type
_entity_poly.pdbx_seq_one_letter_code
_entity_poly.pdbx_strand_id
1 'polypeptide(L)'
;MQEHPEADKIENQVGNVSWALSFLEQYIKKPGMVQALRKPLRHYTLRQLSEHANTFDWQNVYSDLRQQDKRLRTIEQKRQELSLKEDELNKWQYFDENPAILSTFNETIGLLGTVPNTELNHLKEEMRKLQHTYLEIIHQTSTTSYLLLLFLKEKAKKLMIY
;
A
#
# COMPACT_ATOMS: atom_id res chain seq x y z
N MET A 1 -16.56 42.30 4.46
CA MET A 1 -16.41 41.23 3.44
C MET A 1 -17.78 40.62 3.27
N GLN A 2 -18.48 40.91 2.17
CA GLN A 2 -19.72 40.20 1.85
C GLN A 2 -19.31 38.88 1.21
N GLU A 3 -19.54 37.77 1.91
CA GLU A 3 -19.51 36.45 1.29
C GLU A 3 -20.64 36.43 0.24
N HIS A 4 -20.30 36.09 -1.01
CA HIS A 4 -21.27 35.96 -2.11
C HIS A 4 -21.56 34.47 -2.30
N PRO A 5 -22.50 33.87 -1.55
CA PRO A 5 -22.70 32.42 -1.50
C PRO A 5 -23.10 31.80 -2.85
N GLU A 6 -23.53 32.60 -3.83
CA GLU A 6 -23.80 32.15 -5.19
C GLU A 6 -22.52 32.02 -6.03
N ALA A 7 -21.55 32.93 -5.84
CA ALA A 7 -20.27 32.86 -6.54
C ALA A 7 -19.47 31.63 -6.08
N ASP A 8 -19.43 31.38 -4.77
CA ASP A 8 -18.74 30.22 -4.20
C ASP A 8 -19.36 28.90 -4.67
N LYS A 9 -20.68 28.84 -4.84
CA LYS A 9 -21.36 27.66 -5.39
C LYS A 9 -20.93 27.40 -6.83
N ILE A 10 -20.91 28.44 -7.68
CA ILE A 10 -20.52 28.31 -9.08
C ILE A 10 -19.06 27.88 -9.19
N GLU A 11 -18.18 28.47 -8.39
CA GLU A 11 -16.75 28.11 -8.36
C GLU A 11 -16.54 26.64 -7.99
N ASN A 12 -17.26 26.15 -6.96
CA ASN A 12 -17.24 24.74 -6.58
C ASN A 12 -17.74 23.81 -7.70
N GLN A 13 -18.80 24.20 -8.43
CA GLN A 13 -19.32 23.43 -9.56
C GLN A 13 -18.31 23.34 -10.70
N VAL A 14 -17.66 24.47 -11.06
CA VAL A 14 -16.60 24.51 -12.06
C VAL A 14 -15.41 23.65 -11.63
N GLY A 15 -15.03 23.70 -10.35
CA GLY A 15 -13.97 22.86 -9.79
C GLY A 15 -14.29 21.36 -9.90
N ASN A 16 -15.52 20.96 -9.61
CA ASN A 16 -15.97 19.56 -9.71
C ASN A 16 -15.92 19.04 -11.16
N VAL A 17 -16.40 19.83 -12.12
CA VAL A 17 -16.37 19.47 -13.55
C VAL A 17 -14.93 19.40 -14.06
N SER A 18 -14.09 20.36 -13.68
CA SER A 18 -12.66 20.38 -14.07
C SER A 18 -11.90 19.18 -13.51
N TRP A 19 -12.19 18.78 -12.26
CA TRP A 19 -11.66 17.55 -11.68
C TRP A 19 -12.12 16.31 -12.45
N ALA A 20 -13.41 16.19 -12.74
CA ALA A 20 -13.97 15.05 -13.47
C ALA A 20 -13.33 14.90 -14.87
N LEU A 21 -13.15 16.02 -15.58
CA LEU A 21 -12.47 16.05 -16.88
C LEU A 21 -11.01 15.57 -16.73
N SER A 22 -10.28 16.15 -15.77
CA SER A 22 -8.87 15.80 -15.52
C SER A 22 -8.69 14.33 -15.12
N PHE A 23 -9.67 13.76 -14.40
CA PHE A 23 -9.69 12.35 -14.05
C PHE A 23 -9.90 11.48 -15.30
N LEU A 24 -10.90 11.80 -16.13
CA LEU A 24 -11.19 11.05 -17.36
C LEU A 24 -10.06 11.13 -18.39
N GLU A 25 -9.40 12.27 -18.52
CA GLU A 25 -8.28 12.47 -19.45
C GLU A 25 -7.10 11.51 -19.19
N GLN A 26 -6.92 11.03 -17.96
CA GLN A 26 -5.90 10.03 -17.63
C GLN A 26 -6.20 8.65 -18.24
N TYR A 27 -7.47 8.36 -18.51
CA TYR A 27 -7.93 7.07 -19.05
C TYR A 27 -8.32 7.14 -20.53
N ILE A 28 -8.57 8.33 -21.07
CA ILE A 28 -8.92 8.53 -22.48
C ILE A 28 -7.64 8.65 -23.31
N LYS A 29 -7.48 7.79 -24.32
CA LYS A 29 -6.41 7.94 -25.32
C LYS A 29 -6.66 9.22 -26.13
N LYS A 30 -5.74 10.18 -26.04
CA LYS A 30 -5.80 11.39 -26.87
C LYS A 30 -5.72 10.99 -28.35
N PRO A 31 -6.62 11.48 -29.22
CA PRO A 31 -6.54 11.20 -30.65
C PRO A 31 -5.23 11.76 -31.20
N GLY A 32 -4.58 11.01 -32.09
CA GLY A 32 -3.35 11.48 -32.75
C GLY A 32 -3.60 12.77 -33.54
N MET A 33 -2.55 13.59 -33.69
CA MET A 33 -2.60 14.93 -34.29
C MET A 33 -3.33 14.96 -35.66
N VAL A 34 -3.18 13.90 -36.46
CA VAL A 34 -3.84 13.72 -37.76
C VAL A 34 -5.35 13.45 -37.65
N GLN A 35 -5.79 12.73 -36.62
CA GLN A 35 -7.22 12.45 -36.40
C GLN A 35 -7.96 13.66 -35.84
N ALA A 36 -7.28 14.52 -35.07
CA ALA A 36 -7.84 15.76 -34.56
C ALA A 36 -8.16 16.76 -35.69
N LEU A 37 -7.29 16.85 -36.70
CA LEU A 37 -7.48 17.74 -37.87
C LEU A 37 -8.55 17.26 -38.85
N ARG A 38 -8.84 15.95 -38.90
CA ARG A 38 -9.90 15.37 -39.76
C ARG A 38 -11.29 15.48 -39.16
N LYS A 39 -11.42 15.82 -37.87
CA LYS A 39 -12.74 16.02 -37.25
C LYS A 39 -13.24 17.42 -37.60
N PRO A 40 -14.45 17.56 -38.17
CA PRO A 40 -15.02 18.87 -38.41
C PRO A 40 -15.18 19.61 -37.07
N LEU A 41 -14.76 20.88 -37.01
CA LEU A 41 -14.98 21.72 -35.83
C LEU A 41 -16.50 21.79 -35.58
N ARG A 42 -16.93 21.35 -34.40
CA ARG A 42 -18.33 21.48 -34.01
C ARG A 42 -18.58 22.94 -33.65
N HIS A 43 -19.44 23.59 -34.41
CA HIS A 43 -19.89 24.94 -34.14
C HIS A 43 -21.17 24.83 -33.32
N TYR A 44 -21.13 25.35 -32.09
CA TYR A 44 -22.31 25.43 -31.24
C TYR A 44 -22.69 26.90 -31.06
N THR A 45 -23.97 27.21 -31.19
CA THR A 45 -24.49 28.52 -30.78
C THR A 45 -24.58 28.60 -29.25
N LEU A 46 -24.56 29.81 -28.69
CA LEU A 46 -24.74 30.03 -27.24
C LEU A 46 -25.99 29.34 -26.69
N ARG A 47 -27.09 29.37 -27.46
CA ARG A 47 -28.35 28.71 -27.09
C ARG A 47 -28.20 27.19 -27.02
N GLN A 48 -27.55 26.57 -28.00
CA GLN A 48 -27.30 25.13 -28.00
C GLN A 48 -26.38 24.70 -26.86
N LEU A 49 -25.37 25.51 -26.52
CA LEU A 49 -24.50 25.26 -25.36
C LEU A 49 -25.29 25.33 -24.05
N SER A 50 -26.16 26.33 -23.90
CA SER A 50 -27.00 26.49 -22.70
C SER A 50 -28.02 25.34 -22.56
N GLU A 51 -28.69 24.95 -23.64
CA GLU A 51 -29.60 23.79 -23.64
C GLU A 51 -28.86 22.49 -23.29
N HIS A 52 -27.64 22.30 -23.81
CA HIS A 52 -26.84 21.12 -23.50
C HIS A 52 -26.36 21.12 -22.04
N ALA A 53 -25.91 22.26 -21.52
CA ALA A 53 -25.47 22.38 -20.13
C ALA A 53 -26.62 22.14 -19.14
N ASN A 54 -27.85 22.55 -19.49
CA ASN A 54 -29.04 22.36 -18.66
C ASN A 54 -29.60 20.93 -18.72
N THR A 55 -29.34 20.19 -19.80
CA THR A 55 -29.82 18.81 -19.98
C THR A 55 -28.79 17.77 -19.52
N PHE A 56 -27.51 18.13 -19.48
CA PHE A 56 -26.44 17.23 -19.09
C PHE A 56 -26.31 17.12 -17.57
N ASP A 57 -26.55 15.93 -17.05
CA ASP A 57 -26.43 15.61 -15.63
C ASP A 57 -24.97 15.37 -15.21
N TRP A 58 -24.22 16.46 -15.16
CA TRP A 58 -22.81 16.42 -14.75
C TRP A 58 -22.63 16.02 -13.28
N GLN A 59 -23.65 16.22 -12.43
CA GLN A 59 -23.58 15.91 -11.00
C GLN A 59 -23.54 14.40 -10.76
N ASN A 60 -24.39 13.64 -11.46
CA ASN A 60 -24.36 12.19 -11.40
C ASN A 60 -23.04 11.63 -11.94
N VAL A 61 -22.55 12.14 -13.08
CA VAL A 61 -21.24 11.75 -13.62
C VAL A 61 -20.12 12.04 -12.63
N TYR A 62 -20.11 13.21 -12.00
CA TYR A 62 -19.12 13.56 -10.98
C TYR A 62 -19.17 12.61 -9.78
N SER A 63 -20.38 12.31 -9.28
CA SER A 63 -20.60 11.41 -8.14
C SER A 63 -20.08 10.00 -8.43
N ASP A 64 -20.41 9.47 -9.61
CA ASP A 64 -19.95 8.15 -10.04
C ASP A 64 -18.42 8.10 -10.15
N LEU A 65 -17.80 9.12 -10.76
CA LEU A 65 -16.35 9.21 -10.87
C LEU A 65 -15.68 9.30 -9.50
N ARG A 66 -16.26 10.03 -8.55
CA ARG A 66 -15.77 10.07 -7.15
C ARG A 66 -15.88 8.71 -6.47
N GLN A 67 -16.95 7.97 -6.71
CA GLN A 67 -17.10 6.61 -6.18
C GLN A 67 -16.03 5.68 -6.76
N GLN A 68 -15.75 5.76 -8.07
CA GLN A 68 -14.70 4.98 -8.69
C GLN A 68 -13.31 5.37 -8.19
N ASP A 69 -13.00 6.67 -8.06
CA ASP A 69 -11.72 7.16 -7.50
C ASP A 69 -11.51 6.62 -6.08
N LYS A 70 -12.54 6.68 -5.22
CA LYS A 70 -12.48 6.12 -3.87
C LYS A 70 -12.22 4.62 -3.90
N ARG A 71 -12.91 3.88 -4.76
CA ARG A 71 -12.72 2.43 -4.91
C ARG A 71 -11.31 2.09 -5.39
N LEU A 72 -10.79 2.83 -6.37
CA LEU A 72 -9.41 2.67 -6.86
C LEU A 72 -8.40 2.88 -5.75
N ARG A 73 -8.54 3.95 -4.95
CA ARG A 73 -7.67 4.21 -3.80
C ARG A 73 -7.69 3.06 -2.79
N THR A 74 -8.87 2.53 -2.46
CA THR A 74 -8.99 1.39 -1.53
C THR A 74 -8.33 0.14 -2.08
N ILE A 75 -8.51 -0.15 -3.37
CA ILE A 75 -7.85 -1.30 -4.02
C ILE A 75 -6.33 -1.14 -4.00
N GLU A 76 -5.83 0.05 -4.33
CA GLU A 76 -4.40 0.34 -4.36
C GLU A 76 -3.77 0.21 -2.96
N GLN A 77 -4.43 0.74 -1.94
CA GLN A 77 -4.01 0.57 -0.54
C GLN A 77 -3.94 -0.91 -0.16
N LYS A 78 -5.00 -1.68 -0.46
CA LYS A 78 -5.03 -3.12 -0.15
C LYS A 78 -3.96 -3.89 -0.91
N ARG A 79 -3.69 -3.52 -2.16
CA ARG A 79 -2.60 -4.12 -2.95
C ARG A 79 -1.25 -3.85 -2.30
N GLN A 80 -1.01 -2.63 -1.84
CA GLN A 80 0.22 -2.26 -1.16
C GLN A 80 0.39 -3.02 0.16
N GLU A 81 -0.68 -3.11 0.97
CA GLU A 81 -0.67 -3.90 2.21
C GLU A 81 -0.38 -5.39 1.96
N LEU A 82 -1.00 -5.98 0.94
CA LEU A 82 -0.78 -7.38 0.58
C LEU A 82 0.65 -7.61 0.07
N SER A 83 1.17 -6.70 -0.76
CA SER A 83 2.56 -6.76 -1.25
C SER A 83 3.55 -6.71 -0.10
N LEU A 84 3.34 -5.84 0.89
CA LEU A 84 4.22 -5.76 2.07
C LEU A 84 4.19 -7.05 2.89
N LYS A 85 3.01 -7.66 3.06
CA LYS A 85 2.87 -8.95 3.76
C LYS A 85 3.51 -10.09 2.98
N GLU A 86 3.34 -10.12 1.66
CA GLU A 86 3.97 -11.11 0.79
C GLU A 86 5.51 -10.99 0.85
N ASP A 87 6.04 -9.77 0.77
CA ASP A 87 7.47 -9.50 0.90
C ASP A 87 8.01 -9.94 2.27
N GLU A 88 7.23 -9.77 3.35
CA GLU A 88 7.59 -10.26 4.67
C GLU A 88 7.62 -11.79 4.75
N LEU A 89 6.57 -12.45 4.27
CA LEU A 89 6.46 -13.91 4.25
C LEU A 89 7.52 -14.56 3.37
N ASN A 90 7.85 -13.94 2.23
CA ASN A 90 8.90 -14.40 1.33
C ASN A 90 10.28 -14.43 1.99
N LYS A 91 10.52 -13.68 3.06
CA LYS A 91 11.81 -13.75 3.79
C LYS A 91 11.88 -15.00 4.68
N TRP A 92 10.73 -15.53 5.09
CA TRP A 92 10.60 -16.77 5.86
C TRP A 92 10.48 -18.01 4.98
N GLN A 93 10.36 -17.88 3.66
CA GLN A 93 10.29 -19.03 2.74
C GLN A 93 11.54 -19.93 2.79
N TYR A 94 12.67 -19.39 3.28
CA TYR A 94 13.93 -20.11 3.44
C TYR A 94 14.00 -20.90 4.76
N PHE A 95 12.96 -20.84 5.59
CA PHE A 95 12.85 -21.72 6.74
C PHE A 95 12.31 -23.06 6.25
N ASP A 96 13.15 -24.09 6.31
CA ASP A 96 12.88 -25.41 5.70
C ASP A 96 11.69 -26.17 6.34
N GLU A 97 11.28 -25.76 7.55
CA GLU A 97 10.26 -26.44 8.34
C GLU A 97 9.01 -25.60 8.55
N ASN A 98 7.90 -26.22 8.97
CA ASN A 98 6.74 -25.46 9.40
C ASN A 98 7.00 -24.83 10.77
N PRO A 99 6.82 -23.50 10.97
CA PRO A 99 6.98 -22.87 12.29
C PRO A 99 6.19 -23.52 13.43
N ALA A 100 5.09 -24.21 13.11
CA ALA A 100 4.32 -25.00 14.07
C ALA A 100 5.16 -26.10 14.77
N ILE A 101 6.23 -26.61 14.13
CA ILE A 101 7.11 -27.61 14.73
C ILE A 101 7.76 -27.10 16.02
N LEU A 102 8.04 -25.80 16.12
CA LEU A 102 8.66 -25.19 17.28
C LEU A 102 7.79 -25.31 18.55
N SER A 103 6.47 -25.46 18.38
CA SER A 103 5.53 -25.67 19.49
C SER A 103 5.48 -27.12 20.00
N THR A 104 6.02 -28.07 19.23
CA THR A 104 6.03 -29.49 19.60
C THR A 104 7.15 -29.86 20.57
N PHE A 105 8.10 -28.94 20.80
CA PHE A 105 9.26 -29.20 21.65
C PHE A 105 8.89 -29.18 23.15
N ASN A 106 9.16 -30.30 23.82
CA ASN A 106 8.87 -30.45 25.25
C ASN A 106 9.92 -29.78 26.16
N GLU A 107 11.21 -29.86 25.81
CA GLU A 107 12.31 -29.37 26.65
C GLU A 107 13.01 -28.12 26.10
N THR A 108 12.71 -27.77 24.85
CA THR A 108 13.33 -26.66 24.11
C THR A 108 12.27 -25.63 23.73
N ILE A 109 12.66 -24.36 23.67
CA ILE A 109 11.86 -23.26 23.10
C ILE A 109 12.54 -22.85 21.80
N GLY A 110 11.77 -22.83 20.71
CA GLY A 110 12.19 -22.26 19.45
C GLY A 110 11.48 -20.94 19.19
N LEU A 111 12.24 -19.90 18.85
CA LEU A 111 11.74 -18.58 18.49
C LEU A 111 12.22 -18.22 17.09
N LEU A 112 11.29 -17.70 16.28
CA LEU A 112 11.59 -17.03 15.02
C LEU A 112 11.49 -15.53 15.26
N GLY A 113 12.49 -14.78 14.83
CA GLY A 113 12.51 -13.34 14.99
C GLY A 113 13.46 -12.63 14.06
N THR A 114 13.43 -11.30 14.12
CA THR A 114 14.28 -10.44 13.31
C THR A 114 15.16 -9.57 14.19
N VAL A 115 16.39 -9.32 13.76
CA VAL A 115 17.30 -8.38 14.40
C VAL A 115 17.89 -7.43 13.37
N PRO A 116 18.07 -6.13 13.69
CA PRO A 116 18.85 -5.23 12.85
C PRO A 116 20.27 -5.78 12.64
N ASN A 117 20.80 -5.65 11.42
CA ASN A 117 22.14 -6.13 11.10
C ASN A 117 23.24 -5.49 11.96
N THR A 118 23.01 -4.28 12.47
CA THR A 118 23.91 -3.57 13.40
C THR A 118 24.04 -4.29 14.74
N GLU A 119 22.96 -4.90 15.22
CA GLU A 119 22.89 -5.58 16.52
C GLU A 119 23.19 -7.09 16.41
N LEU A 120 23.24 -7.64 15.20
CA LEU A 120 23.44 -9.07 14.96
C LEU A 120 24.73 -9.60 15.61
N ASN A 121 25.83 -8.86 15.50
CA ASN A 121 27.11 -9.28 16.07
C ASN A 121 27.08 -9.30 17.59
N HIS A 122 26.45 -8.29 18.21
CA HIS A 122 26.25 -8.25 19.66
C HIS A 122 25.42 -9.45 20.12
N LEU A 123 24.31 -9.74 19.44
CA LEU A 123 23.46 -10.90 19.74
C LEU A 123 24.24 -12.22 19.65
N LYS A 124 25.06 -12.40 18.60
CA LYS A 124 25.90 -13.61 18.46
C LYS A 124 26.89 -13.78 19.62
N GLU A 125 27.52 -12.70 20.08
CA GLU A 125 28.44 -12.75 21.22
C GLU A 125 27.73 -13.07 22.53
N GLU A 126 26.55 -12.49 22.78
CA GLU A 126 25.75 -12.82 23.97
C GLU A 126 25.26 -14.27 23.94
N MET A 127 24.85 -14.78 22.77
CA MET A 127 24.44 -16.17 22.59
C MET A 127 25.58 -17.15 22.82
N ARG A 128 26.82 -16.82 22.43
CA ARG A 128 28.01 -17.65 22.68
C ARG A 128 28.31 -17.84 24.17
N LYS A 129 27.94 -16.87 25.01
CA LYS A 129 28.12 -16.95 26.48
C LYS A 129 27.11 -17.91 27.13
N LEU A 130 26.00 -18.19 26.46
CA LEU A 130 24.97 -19.10 26.94
C LEU A 130 25.28 -20.52 26.45
N GLN A 131 25.38 -21.47 27.38
CA GLN A 131 25.50 -22.88 27.00
C GLN A 131 24.13 -23.43 26.55
N HIS A 132 24.12 -24.34 25.58
CA HIS A 132 22.91 -25.01 25.07
C HIS A 132 21.93 -24.07 24.36
N THR A 133 22.46 -23.11 23.60
CA THR A 133 21.72 -22.24 22.69
C THR A 133 22.13 -22.53 21.25
N TYR A 134 21.18 -22.41 20.34
CA TYR A 134 21.40 -22.51 18.90
C TYR A 134 20.84 -21.26 18.25
N LEU A 135 21.63 -20.65 17.37
CA LEU A 135 21.26 -19.50 16.57
C LEU A 135 21.56 -19.81 15.11
N GLU A 136 20.56 -19.64 14.27
CA GLU A 136 20.66 -19.79 12.83
C GLU A 136 20.11 -18.56 12.12
N ILE A 137 20.78 -18.14 11.04
CA ILE A 137 20.31 -17.06 10.18
C ILE A 137 19.59 -17.72 9.00
N ILE A 138 18.27 -17.58 8.97
CA ILE A 138 17.40 -18.11 7.90
C ILE A 138 17.55 -17.26 6.64
N HIS A 139 17.52 -15.95 6.82
CA HIS A 139 17.64 -15.00 5.71
C HIS A 139 18.26 -13.70 6.18
N GLN A 140 18.96 -13.00 5.29
CA GLN A 140 19.54 -11.71 5.60
C GLN A 140 19.27 -10.73 4.48
N THR A 141 18.64 -9.61 4.84
CA THR A 141 18.44 -8.45 3.96
C THR A 141 19.55 -7.42 4.21
N SER A 142 19.55 -6.31 3.46
CA SER A 142 20.54 -5.24 3.64
C SER A 142 20.51 -4.61 5.05
N THR A 143 19.34 -4.55 5.69
CA THR A 143 19.16 -3.90 7.00
C THR A 143 18.88 -4.88 8.14
N THR A 144 18.26 -6.02 7.85
CA THR A 144 17.65 -6.90 8.86
C THR A 144 17.99 -8.36 8.61
N SER A 145 18.32 -9.09 9.67
CA SER A 145 18.54 -10.54 9.67
C SER A 145 17.35 -11.26 10.30
N TYR A 146 16.94 -12.35 9.67
CA TYR A 146 15.85 -13.24 10.05
C TYR A 146 16.47 -14.49 10.66
N LEU A 147 16.09 -14.80 11.90
CA LEU A 147 16.80 -15.74 12.74
C LEU A 147 15.87 -16.80 13.33
N LEU A 148 16.43 -18.00 13.52
CA LEU A 148 15.92 -19.01 14.43
C LEU A 148 16.79 -19.05 15.68
N LEU A 149 16.16 -19.04 16.84
CA LEU A 149 16.78 -19.20 18.15
C LEU A 149 16.19 -20.42 18.83
N LEU A 150 17.02 -21.38 19.23
CA LEU A 150 16.60 -22.52 20.06
C LEU A 150 17.36 -22.49 21.38
N PHE A 151 16.65 -22.71 22.50
CA PHE A 151 17.25 -22.78 23.83
C PHE A 151 16.42 -23.66 24.77
N LEU A 152 17.04 -24.21 25.81
CA LEU A 152 16.36 -25.05 26.79
C LEU A 152 15.34 -24.24 27.63
N LYS A 153 14.17 -24.83 27.89
CA LYS A 153 13.10 -24.21 28.72
C LYS A 153 13.58 -23.78 30.10
N GLU A 154 14.46 -24.56 30.72
CA GLU A 154 15.06 -24.24 32.02
C GLU A 154 15.82 -22.89 32.02
N LYS A 155 16.34 -22.48 30.86
CA LYS A 155 17.09 -21.23 30.68
C LYS A 155 16.25 -20.06 30.21
N ALA A 156 14.97 -20.27 29.89
CA ALA A 156 14.05 -19.23 29.43
C ALA A 156 13.91 -18.07 30.43
N LYS A 157 13.97 -18.36 31.75
CA LYS A 157 13.92 -17.34 32.80
C LYS A 157 15.11 -16.37 32.79
N LYS A 158 16.27 -16.74 32.25
CA LYS A 158 17.43 -15.84 32.13
C LYS A 158 17.35 -14.93 30.90
N LEU A 159 16.58 -15.32 29.88
CA LEU A 159 16.46 -14.60 28.61
C LEU A 159 15.28 -13.63 28.57
N MET A 160 14.25 -13.81 29.41
CA MET A 160 13.07 -12.92 29.50
C MET A 160 13.25 -11.70 30.42
N ILE A 161 14.48 -11.39 30.87
CA ILE A 161 14.78 -10.24 31.77
C ILE A 161 15.47 -9.09 31.01
N TYR A 162 15.44 -9.08 29.67
CA TYR A 162 15.90 -7.95 28.86
C TYR A 162 14.88 -7.61 27.77
#